data_AF-A0A7C7D155-F1
#
_entry.id   AF-A0A7C7D155-F1
#
_cell.length_a   1.000
_cell.length_b   1.000
_cell.length_c   1.000
_cell.angle_alpha   90.00
_cell.angle_beta   90.00
_cell.angle_gamma   90.00
#
_symmetry.space_group_name_H-M   'P 1'
#
loop_
_entity.id
_entity.type
_entity.pdbx_description
1 polymer ?
#
loop_
_entity_poly.entity_id
_entity_poly.type
_entity_poly.pdbx_seq_one_letter_code
_entity_poly.pdbx_strand_id
1 'polypeptide(L)'
;MPAFGAAIAMGAQEIEFDLWSTKDGEIVLIHDATLERVSDGAGKVHEHTYDELLSYDFGIKYGEKFKGLMVKGLSYTASILHKNFHGCQLR
;
A
#
# COMPACT_ATOMS: atom_id res chain seq x y z
N MET A 1 -7.63 -5.25 1.32
CA MET A 1 -6.16 -5.33 1.15
C MET A 1 -5.78 -6.79 0.96
N PRO A 2 -5.66 -7.29 -0.28
CA PRO A 2 -5.51 -8.73 -0.54
C PRO A 2 -4.26 -9.34 0.10
N ALA A 3 -3.11 -8.68 0.02
CA ALA A 3 -1.86 -9.17 0.61
C ALA A 3 -1.98 -9.37 2.15
N PHE A 4 -2.54 -8.38 2.85
CA PHE A 4 -2.70 -8.45 4.30
C PHE A 4 -3.76 -9.47 4.70
N GLY A 5 -4.88 -9.53 3.96
CA GLY A 5 -5.92 -10.54 4.18
C GLY A 5 -5.39 -11.95 4.00
N ALA A 6 -4.53 -12.19 3.01
CA ALA A 6 -3.88 -13.48 2.83
C ALA A 6 -2.93 -13.81 3.98
N ALA A 7 -2.12 -12.86 4.45
CA ALA A 7 -1.25 -13.05 5.61
C ALA A 7 -2.04 -13.40 6.88
N ILE A 8 -3.14 -12.69 7.15
CA ILE A 8 -4.07 -13.00 8.25
C ILE A 8 -4.61 -14.43 8.12
N ALA A 9 -5.10 -14.78 6.92
CA ALA A 9 -5.67 -16.10 6.67
C ALA A 9 -4.65 -17.24 6.82
N MET A 10 -3.36 -16.97 6.57
CA MET A 10 -2.25 -17.90 6.80
C MET A 10 -1.79 -17.95 8.27
N GLY A 11 -2.35 -17.13 9.15
CA GLY A 11 -2.00 -17.11 10.58
C GLY A 11 -0.70 -16.38 10.90
N ALA A 12 -0.30 -15.41 10.06
CA ALA A 12 0.84 -14.54 10.38
C ALA A 12 0.60 -13.80 11.70
N GLN A 13 1.65 -13.64 12.51
CA GLN A 13 1.60 -12.93 13.80
C GLN A 13 1.98 -11.46 13.66
N GLU A 14 2.73 -11.13 12.61
CA GLU A 14 3.21 -9.78 12.30
C GLU A 14 3.11 -9.55 10.79
N ILE A 15 2.95 -8.29 10.40
CA ILE A 15 3.09 -7.81 9.03
C ILE A 15 4.10 -6.67 9.03
N GLU A 16 5.01 -6.71 8.06
CA GLU A 16 5.94 -5.65 7.74
C GLU A 16 5.54 -5.00 6.41
N PHE A 17 5.74 -3.68 6.32
CA PHE A 17 5.49 -2.89 5.12
C PHE A 17 6.28 -1.58 5.17
N ASP A 18 6.59 -1.09 3.97
CA ASP A 18 7.31 0.16 3.75
C ASP A 18 6.37 1.35 3.58
N LEU A 19 6.88 2.54 3.88
CA LEU A 19 6.15 3.80 3.80
C LEU A 19 6.86 4.85 2.95
N TRP A 20 6.09 5.66 2.25
CA TRP A 20 6.53 6.90 1.62
C TRP A 20 5.57 8.04 1.91
N SER A 21 6.09 9.27 1.93
CA SER A 21 5.27 10.48 1.96
C SER A 21 4.90 10.94 0.55
N THR A 22 3.64 11.34 0.37
CA THR A 22 3.17 12.04 -0.83
C THR A 22 3.59 13.51 -0.80
N LYS A 23 3.36 14.22 -1.90
CA LYS A 23 3.62 15.66 -2.07
C LYS A 23 2.85 16.53 -1.07
N ASP A 24 1.63 16.13 -0.72
CA ASP A 24 0.74 16.78 0.24
C ASP A 24 0.90 16.27 1.68
N GLY A 25 1.88 15.39 1.93
CA GLY A 25 2.27 14.96 3.28
C GLY A 25 1.50 13.76 3.83
N GLU A 26 0.62 13.15 3.03
CA GLU A 26 -0.01 11.88 3.37
C GLU A 26 1.01 10.74 3.34
N ILE A 27 0.84 9.75 4.21
CA ILE A 27 1.74 8.60 4.30
C ILE A 27 1.08 7.39 3.64
N VAL A 28 1.74 6.82 2.63
CA VAL A 28 1.24 5.71 1.82
C VAL A 28 2.11 4.46 1.93
N LEU A 29 1.48 3.29 1.78
CA LEU A 29 2.14 1.99 1.76
C LEU A 29 2.65 1.65 0.37
N ILE A 30 3.95 1.73 0.18
CA ILE A 30 4.65 1.38 -1.05
C ILE A 30 6.13 1.20 -0.73
N HIS A 31 6.80 0.23 -1.35
CA HIS A 31 8.23 0.00 -1.14
C HIS A 31 9.09 0.93 -1.98
N ASP A 32 8.82 0.99 -3.29
CA ASP A 32 9.65 1.75 -4.21
C ASP A 32 9.39 3.24 -4.08
N ALA A 33 10.46 4.02 -4.27
CA ALA A 33 10.34 5.46 -4.41
C ALA A 33 9.57 5.89 -5.68
N THR A 34 9.38 4.97 -6.66
CA THR A 34 8.73 5.23 -7.94
C THR A 34 7.56 4.28 -8.21
N LEU A 35 6.68 4.69 -9.13
CA LEU A 35 5.37 4.07 -9.38
C LEU A 35 5.34 2.99 -10.47
N GLU A 36 6.38 2.91 -11.31
CA GLU A 36 6.60 1.80 -12.24
C GLU A 36 6.77 0.52 -11.39
N ARG A 37 7.16 -0.66 -11.86
CA ARG A 37 7.11 -1.92 -11.04
C ARG A 37 5.77 -2.31 -10.36
N VAL A 38 5.08 -1.50 -9.55
CA VAL A 38 3.90 -1.86 -8.74
C VAL A 38 2.58 -1.24 -9.23
N SER A 39 2.59 -0.16 -10.02
CA SER A 39 1.36 0.44 -10.58
C SER A 39 1.43 0.70 -12.08
N ASP A 40 0.32 1.09 -12.71
CA ASP A 40 0.29 1.61 -14.08
C ASP A 40 0.69 3.11 -14.20
N GLY A 41 1.00 3.76 -13.09
CA GLY A 41 1.56 5.12 -13.04
C GLY A 41 3.08 5.18 -13.26
N ALA A 42 3.61 6.40 -13.24
CA ALA A 42 5.03 6.69 -13.40
C ALA A 42 5.48 7.89 -12.56
N GLY A 43 6.78 8.00 -12.30
CA GLY A 43 7.38 9.06 -11.48
C GLY A 43 7.52 8.69 -10.01
N LYS A 44 8.03 9.63 -9.21
CA LYS A 44 8.31 9.40 -7.79
C LYS A 44 7.08 9.63 -6.92
N VAL A 45 6.89 8.81 -5.88
CA VAL A 45 5.76 8.92 -4.96
C VAL A 45 5.63 10.32 -4.34
N HIS A 46 6.76 10.90 -3.92
CA HIS A 46 6.79 12.22 -3.28
C HIS A 46 6.52 13.40 -4.23
N GLU A 47 6.33 13.14 -5.54
CA GLU A 47 5.97 14.14 -6.55
C GLU A 47 4.46 14.20 -6.83
N HIS A 48 3.69 13.24 -6.29
CA HIS A 48 2.23 13.13 -6.43
C HIS A 48 1.52 13.40 -5.10
N THR A 49 0.35 14.03 -5.16
CA THR A 49 -0.61 14.12 -4.04
C THR A 49 -1.29 12.77 -3.81
N TYR A 50 -1.90 12.57 -2.64
CA TYR A 50 -2.61 11.31 -2.38
C TYR A 50 -3.75 11.08 -3.37
N ASP A 51 -4.52 12.13 -3.68
CA ASP A 51 -5.63 12.06 -4.65
C ASP A 51 -5.15 11.70 -6.07
N GLU A 52 -3.99 12.22 -6.51
CA GLU A 52 -3.38 11.82 -7.78
C GLU A 52 -3.01 10.33 -7.77
N LEU A 53 -2.42 9.83 -6.68
CA LEU A 53 -2.08 8.41 -6.55
C LEU A 53 -3.29 7.48 -6.58
N LEU A 54 -4.46 7.94 -6.12
CA LEU A 54 -5.70 7.15 -6.17
C LEU A 54 -6.21 6.90 -7.60
N SER A 55 -5.69 7.63 -8.59
CA SER A 55 -6.03 7.42 -10.01
C SER A 55 -5.32 6.24 -10.67
N TYR A 56 -4.26 5.71 -10.06
CA TYR A 56 -3.47 4.60 -10.58
C TYR A 56 -3.92 3.24 -10.04
N ASP A 57 -3.71 2.21 -10.84
CA ASP A 57 -3.96 0.81 -10.51
C ASP A 57 -2.68 0.14 -10.01
N PHE A 58 -2.63 -0.12 -8.70
CA PHE A 58 -1.54 -0.80 -7.99
C PHE A 58 -1.70 -2.34 -7.95
N GLY A 59 -2.74 -2.87 -8.59
CA GLY A 59 -3.03 -4.31 -8.60
C GLY A 59 -2.86 -4.96 -9.97
N ILE A 60 -3.04 -4.21 -11.06
CA ILE A 60 -2.99 -4.75 -12.43
C ILE A 60 -1.69 -5.51 -12.74
N LYS A 61 -0.56 -5.08 -12.18
CA LYS A 61 0.75 -5.73 -12.36
C LYS A 61 0.88 -7.09 -11.65
N TYR A 62 -0.03 -7.41 -10.74
CA TYR A 62 -0.12 -8.70 -10.06
C TYR A 62 -1.17 -9.64 -10.70
N GLY A 63 -1.84 -9.18 -11.75
CA GLY A 63 -2.82 -9.94 -12.56
C GLY A 63 -4.23 -9.38 -12.50
N GLU A 64 -5.04 -9.71 -13.51
CA GLU A 64 -6.41 -9.18 -13.70
C GLU A 64 -7.32 -9.30 -12.47
N LYS A 65 -7.14 -10.36 -11.66
CA LYS A 65 -7.91 -10.55 -10.40
C LYS A 65 -7.70 -9.45 -9.36
N PHE A 66 -6.65 -8.65 -9.50
CA PHE A 66 -6.30 -7.55 -8.61
C PHE A 66 -6.49 -6.18 -9.26
N LYS A 67 -7.01 -6.11 -10.48
CA LYS A 67 -7.29 -4.84 -11.16
C LYS A 67 -8.18 -3.93 -10.31
N GLY A 68 -7.87 -2.64 -10.30
CA GLY A 68 -8.57 -1.57 -9.59
C GLY A 68 -8.12 -1.40 -8.14
N LEU A 69 -7.02 -2.02 -7.70
CA LEU A 69 -6.49 -1.78 -6.36
C LEU A 69 -5.77 -0.43 -6.31
N MET A 70 -6.13 0.39 -5.33
CA MET A 70 -5.48 1.66 -5.06
C MET A 70 -4.42 1.51 -3.96
N VAL A 71 -3.41 2.39 -3.98
CA VAL A 71 -2.47 2.56 -2.87
C VAL A 71 -3.22 2.89 -1.57
N LYS A 72 -2.69 2.45 -0.42
CA LYS A 72 -3.33 2.63 0.89
C LYS A 72 -2.57 3.61 1.75
N GLY A 73 -3.30 4.53 2.37
CA GLY A 73 -2.76 5.41 3.39
C GLY A 73 -2.54 4.67 4.72
N LEU A 74 -1.57 5.14 5.51
CA LEU A 74 -1.19 4.56 6.80
C LEU A 74 -2.37 4.51 7.80
N SER A 75 -3.18 5.57 7.87
CA SER A 75 -4.31 5.62 8.81
C SER A 75 -5.33 4.51 8.55
N TYR A 76 -5.63 4.23 7.28
CA TYR A 76 -6.55 3.16 6.91
C TYR A 76 -5.95 1.79 7.26
N THR A 77 -4.68 1.59 6.91
CA THR A 77 -3.94 0.35 7.21
C THR A 77 -3.88 0.06 8.72
N ALA A 78 -3.54 1.05 9.54
CA ALA A 78 -3.46 0.91 10.99
C ALA A 78 -4.79 0.44 11.60
N SER A 79 -5.92 0.92 11.08
CA SER A 79 -7.25 0.52 11.53
C SER A 79 -7.57 -0.97 11.28
N ILE A 80 -6.95 -1.57 10.26
CA ILE A 80 -7.08 -2.99 9.94
C ILE A 80 -6.13 -3.81 10.80
N LEU A 81 -4.88 -3.39 10.92
CA LEU A 81 -3.86 -4.13 11.66
C LEU A 81 -4.18 -4.21 13.15
N HIS A 82 -4.63 -3.11 13.76
CA HIS A 82 -4.98 -3.08 15.18
C HIS A 82 -6.07 -4.10 15.56
N LYS A 83 -6.90 -4.53 14.60
CA LYS A 83 -7.96 -5.51 14.83
C LYS A 83 -7.49 -6.96 14.69
N ASN A 84 -6.36 -7.20 14.03
CA ASN A 84 -5.97 -8.54 13.58
C ASN A 84 -4.58 -8.97 14.05
N PHE A 85 -3.73 -8.03 14.48
CA PHE A 85 -2.33 -8.30 14.84
C PHE A 85 -1.97 -7.67 16.19
N HIS A 86 -1.13 -8.38 16.95
CA HIS A 86 -0.57 -7.90 18.22
C HIS A 86 0.76 -7.15 18.04
N GLY A 87 1.36 -7.18 16.83
CA GLY A 87 2.61 -6.49 16.49
C GLY A 87 2.64 -6.06 15.01
N CYS A 88 3.32 -4.95 14.72
CA CYS A 88 3.50 -4.36 13.38
C CYS A 88 4.86 -3.67 13.31
N GLN A 89 5.64 -3.92 12.26
CA GLN A 89 6.95 -3.27 12.06
C GLN A 89 6.92 -2.39 10.81
N LEU A 90 7.43 -1.16 10.97
CA LEU A 90 7.61 -0.19 9.90
C LEU A 90 9.09 -0.15 9.51
N ARG A 91 9.38 -0.04 8.22
CA ARG A 91 10.72 0.26 7.70
C ARG A 91 10.76 1.59 6.96
#